data_AF-A0A7S2A007-F1
#
_entry.id   AF-A0A7S2A007-F1
#
_cell.length_a   1.000
_cell.length_b   1.000
_cell.length_c   1.000
_cell.angle_alpha   90.00
_cell.angle_beta   90.00
_cell.angle_gamma   90.00
#
_symmetry.space_group_name_H-M   'P 1'
#
loop_
_entity.id
_entity.type
_entity.pdbx_description
1 polymer ?
#
loop_
_entity_poly.entity_id
_entity_poly.type
_entity_poly.pdbx_seq_one_letter_code
_entity_poly.pdbx_strand_id
1 'polypeptide(L)'
;ASSGMDYMIIKDHVYDLSEYDNTVSSYLVEDLQQLIKVGKNTDATDLFEARFDGDKADEFQACLDEQFFMGVMNEEIDPVCATFNNIMIGLLVFVALILILQCLCSLLYIVR
;
A
#
# COMPACT_ATOMS: atom_id res chain seq x y z
N ALA A 1 10.21 17.36 14.20
CA ALA A 1 10.59 17.09 12.81
C ALA A 1 9.66 16.01 12.30
N SER A 2 9.19 16.16 11.06
CA SER A 2 8.06 15.42 10.48
C SER A 2 8.12 13.92 10.76
N SER A 3 7.07 13.38 11.37
CA SER A 3 6.79 11.94 11.44
C SER A 3 6.39 11.47 10.04
N GLY A 4 7.34 11.49 9.10
CA GLY A 4 7.21 10.89 7.79
C GLY A 4 7.47 9.40 7.95
N MET A 5 6.52 8.57 7.55
CA MET A 5 6.79 7.16 7.29
C MET A 5 7.94 7.13 6.28
N ASP A 6 9.08 6.57 6.66
CA ASP A 6 10.21 6.44 5.75
C ASP A 6 10.03 5.11 5.02
N TYR A 7 9.72 5.16 3.73
CA TYR A 7 9.48 3.97 2.92
C TYR A 7 10.25 4.03 1.61
N MET A 8 10.43 2.87 0.99
CA MET A 8 11.01 2.75 -0.35
C MET A 8 10.26 1.68 -1.12
N ILE A 9 10.09 1.87 -2.42
CA ILE A 9 9.40 0.92 -3.29
C ILE A 9 10.40 0.39 -4.33
N ILE A 10 10.47 -0.94 -4.49
CA ILE A 10 11.25 -1.60 -5.54
C ILE A 10 10.39 -2.70 -6.14
N LYS A 11 10.10 -2.67 -7.45
CA LYS A 11 9.31 -3.69 -8.16
C LYS A 11 8.05 -4.08 -7.40
N ASP A 12 7.26 -3.07 -7.02
CA ASP A 12 6.02 -3.20 -6.24
C ASP A 12 6.17 -3.66 -4.77
N HIS A 13 7.38 -3.99 -4.30
CA HIS A 13 7.62 -4.31 -2.89
C HIS A 13 7.82 -3.01 -2.10
N VAL A 14 7.07 -2.86 -1.00
CA VAL A 14 7.18 -1.72 -0.08
C VAL A 14 8.06 -2.13 1.09
N TYR A 15 9.11 -1.35 1.31
CA TYR A 15 10.04 -1.52 2.41
C TYR A 15 9.84 -0.42 3.45
N ASP A 16 9.67 -0.80 4.72
CA ASP A 16 9.60 0.14 5.84
C ASP A 16 11.02 0.42 6.35
N LEU A 17 11.45 1.67 6.26
CA LEU A 17 12.78 2.15 6.63
C LEU A 17 12.75 2.94 7.94
N SER A 18 11.65 2.93 8.68
CA SER A 18 11.52 3.64 9.96
C SER A 18 12.57 3.21 10.99
N GLU A 19 12.98 1.94 10.97
CA GLU A 19 13.99 1.38 11.87
C GLU A 19 15.43 1.45 11.31
N TYR A 20 15.59 1.77 10.02
CA TYR A 20 16.89 1.82 9.34
C TYR A 20 17.88 2.80 10.00
N ASP A 21 17.40 3.98 10.40
CA ASP A 21 18.26 5.04 10.96
C ASP A 21 18.76 4.72 12.39
N ASN A 22 18.10 3.81 13.10
CA ASN A 22 18.37 3.56 14.52
C ASN A 22 19.22 2.30 14.78
N THR A 23 19.14 1.26 13.94
CA THR A 23 19.74 -0.05 14.29
C THR A 23 20.39 -0.80 13.12
N VAL A 24 19.98 -0.57 11.88
CA VAL A 24 20.29 -1.50 10.77
C VAL A 24 21.34 -0.98 9.78
N SER A 25 21.62 0.32 9.80
CA SER A 25 22.61 0.99 8.93
C SER A 25 23.99 0.29 8.89
N SER A 26 24.44 -0.38 9.97
CA SER A 26 25.77 -1.01 10.00
C SER A 26 25.88 -2.37 9.31
N TYR A 27 24.75 -3.06 9.05
CA TYR A 27 24.75 -4.41 8.49
C TYR A 27 24.52 -4.46 6.98
N LEU A 28 24.10 -3.34 6.38
CA LEU A 28 23.85 -3.26 4.95
C LEU A 28 25.13 -2.96 4.18
N VAL A 29 25.27 -3.58 3.01
CA VAL A 29 26.34 -3.28 2.06
C VAL A 29 26.29 -1.80 1.66
N GLU A 30 27.45 -1.15 1.52
CA GLU A 30 27.56 0.30 1.27
C GLU A 30 26.72 0.76 0.06
N ASP A 31 26.65 -0.06 -1.00
CA ASP A 31 25.86 0.22 -2.20
C ASP A 31 24.35 0.24 -1.92
N LEU A 32 23.87 -0.62 -1.01
CA LEU A 32 22.47 -0.72 -0.61
C LEU A 32 22.09 0.44 0.32
N GLN A 33 23.02 0.86 1.19
CA GLN A 33 22.83 2.05 2.03
C GLN A 33 22.70 3.32 1.18
N GLN A 34 23.51 3.44 0.12
CA GLN A 34 23.40 4.56 -0.81
C GLN A 34 22.07 4.53 -1.57
N LEU A 35 21.62 3.35 -2.00
CA LEU A 35 20.31 3.20 -2.62
C LEU A 35 19.19 3.65 -1.66
N ILE A 36 19.19 3.18 -0.42
CA ILE A 36 18.17 3.54 0.58
C ILE A 36 18.18 5.05 0.85
N LYS A 37 19.35 5.68 0.94
CA LYS A 37 19.46 7.14 1.17
C LYS A 37 18.92 7.96 -0.01
N VAL A 38 19.14 7.51 -1.24
CA VAL A 38 18.71 8.22 -2.45
C VAL A 38 17.26 7.92 -2.81
N GLY A 39 16.83 6.68 -2.62
CA GLY A 39 15.49 6.17 -2.92
C GLY A 39 14.46 6.40 -1.81
N LYS A 40 14.87 6.98 -0.68
CA LYS A 40 14.00 7.25 0.47
C LYS A 40 12.77 8.08 0.08
N ASN A 41 11.59 7.60 0.43
CA ASN A 41 10.28 8.18 0.13
C ASN A 41 9.97 8.30 -1.37
N THR A 42 10.61 7.48 -2.21
CA THR A 42 10.41 7.46 -3.65
C THR A 42 10.36 6.03 -4.19
N ASP A 43 9.87 5.88 -5.42
CA ASP A 43 10.07 4.65 -6.17
C ASP A 43 11.53 4.56 -6.62
N ALA A 44 12.24 3.55 -6.10
CA ALA A 44 13.65 3.32 -6.35
C ALA A 44 13.88 2.15 -7.29
N THR A 45 12.83 1.66 -7.98
CA THR A 45 12.91 0.52 -8.91
C THR A 45 13.98 0.75 -9.99
N ASP A 46 13.92 1.89 -10.68
CA ASP A 46 14.89 2.24 -11.73
C ASP A 46 16.32 2.37 -11.19
N LEU A 47 16.48 2.86 -9.94
CA LEU A 47 17.78 3.02 -9.31
C LEU A 47 18.37 1.69 -8.84
N PHE A 48 17.52 0.76 -8.43
CA PHE A 48 17.90 -0.60 -8.05
C PHE A 48 18.37 -1.36 -9.29
N GLU A 49 17.58 -1.34 -10.37
CA GLU A 49 17.93 -2.03 -11.62
C GLU A 49 19.16 -1.41 -12.31
N ALA A 50 19.33 -0.08 -12.26
CA ALA A 50 20.51 0.56 -12.83
C ALA A 50 21.81 0.33 -12.03
N ARG A 51 21.71 -0.09 -10.76
CA ARG A 51 22.87 -0.28 -9.87
C ARG A 51 23.22 -1.73 -9.65
N PHE A 52 22.24 -2.63 -9.66
CA PHE A 52 22.43 -4.05 -9.43
C PHE A 52 21.96 -4.83 -10.66
N ASP A 53 22.94 -5.33 -11.44
CA ASP A 53 22.70 -6.16 -12.62
C ASP A 53 22.94 -7.65 -12.30
N GLY A 54 22.05 -8.53 -12.77
CA GLY A 54 22.19 -10.00 -12.76
C GLY A 54 21.91 -10.69 -11.41
N ASP A 55 22.49 -11.87 -11.21
CA ASP A 55 22.23 -12.80 -10.07
C ASP A 55 22.38 -12.18 -8.66
N LYS A 56 23.11 -11.06 -8.55
CA LYS A 56 23.30 -10.35 -7.27
C LYS A 56 22.11 -9.47 -6.91
N ALA A 57 21.37 -8.97 -7.90
CA ALA A 57 20.16 -8.20 -7.65
C ALA A 57 19.13 -9.03 -6.89
N ASP A 58 18.99 -10.30 -7.26
CA ASP A 58 18.05 -11.23 -6.60
C ASP A 58 18.48 -11.55 -5.16
N GLU A 59 19.78 -11.71 -4.91
CA GLU A 59 20.32 -11.95 -3.56
C GLU A 59 20.15 -10.71 -2.65
N PHE A 60 20.39 -9.51 -3.18
CA PHE A 60 20.18 -8.27 -2.43
C PHE A 60 18.70 -7.96 -2.22
N GLN A 61 17.84 -8.27 -3.18
CA GLN A 61 16.39 -8.14 -3.04
C GLN A 61 15.86 -9.12 -1.98
N ALA A 62 16.31 -10.36 -1.98
CA ALA A 62 15.92 -11.34 -0.95
C ALA A 62 16.36 -10.92 0.46
N CYS A 63 17.55 -10.33 0.60
CA CYS A 63 18.03 -9.81 1.88
C CYS A 63 17.21 -8.59 2.35
N LEU A 64 16.83 -7.69 1.43
CA LEU A 64 15.91 -6.60 1.72
C LEU A 64 14.52 -7.11 2.12
N ASP A 65 14.04 -8.16 1.44
CA ASP A 65 12.74 -8.75 1.72
C ASP A 65 12.69 -9.39 3.13
N GLU A 66 13.78 -10.03 3.57
CA GLU A 66 13.80 -10.64 4.90
C GLU A 66 13.83 -9.61 6.04
N GLN A 67 14.44 -8.44 5.82
CA GLN A 67 14.70 -7.46 6.88
C GLN A 67 13.72 -6.29 6.91
N PHE A 68 13.20 -5.85 5.75
CA PHE A 68 12.46 -4.59 5.63
C PHE A 68 11.12 -4.72 4.89
N PHE A 69 10.75 -5.90 4.42
CA PHE A 69 9.51 -6.09 3.67
C PHE A 69 8.29 -5.78 4.54
N MET A 70 7.48 -4.83 4.08
CA MET A 70 6.22 -4.46 4.71
C MET A 70 5.03 -5.06 3.96
N GLY A 71 5.11 -5.15 2.63
CA GLY A 71 4.06 -5.69 1.78
C GLY A 71 4.33 -5.41 0.29
N VAL A 72 3.45 -5.91 -0.57
CA VAL A 72 3.45 -5.59 -2.01
C VAL A 72 2.34 -4.56 -2.28
N MET A 73 2.65 -3.51 -3.05
CA MET A 73 1.66 -2.68 -3.71
C MET A 73 0.97 -3.53 -4.78
N ASN A 74 0.00 -4.34 -4.37
CA ASN A 74 -0.76 -5.11 -5.32
C ASN A 74 -1.72 -4.14 -6.04
N GLU A 75 -1.32 -3.66 -7.22
CA GLU A 75 -2.20 -2.96 -8.17
C GLU A 75 -3.23 -3.91 -8.80
N GLU A 76 -3.15 -5.21 -8.54
CA GLU A 76 -4.25 -6.12 -8.85
C GLU A 76 -5.48 -5.67 -8.07
N ILE A 77 -6.50 -5.24 -8.81
CA ILE A 77 -7.87 -5.07 -8.31
C ILE A 77 -8.29 -6.43 -7.78
N ASP A 78 -8.03 -6.66 -6.50
CA ASP A 78 -8.35 -7.90 -5.83
C ASP A 78 -9.86 -8.10 -6.01
N PRO A 79 -10.32 -9.18 -6.68
CA PRO A 79 -11.74 -9.37 -6.98
C PRO A 79 -12.57 -9.36 -5.70
N VAL A 80 -11.93 -9.68 -4.57
CA VAL A 80 -12.47 -9.57 -3.22
C VAL A 80 -12.77 -8.11 -2.85
N CYS A 81 -11.84 -7.18 -3.04
CA CYS A 81 -12.02 -5.76 -2.74
C CYS A 81 -13.12 -5.13 -3.62
N ALA A 82 -13.13 -5.48 -4.91
CA ALA A 82 -14.20 -5.07 -5.84
C ALA A 82 -15.57 -5.64 -5.44
N THR A 83 -15.61 -6.89 -4.99
CA THR A 83 -16.84 -7.55 -4.52
C THR A 83 -17.38 -6.88 -3.26
N PHE A 84 -16.54 -6.60 -2.27
CA PHE A 84 -16.96 -5.90 -1.04
C PHE A 84 -17.47 -4.48 -1.34
N ASN A 85 -16.79 -3.74 -2.21
CA ASN A 85 -17.24 -2.41 -2.63
C ASN A 85 -18.64 -2.47 -3.30
N ASN A 86 -18.86 -3.46 -4.17
CA ASN A 86 -20.16 -3.65 -4.82
C ASN A 86 -21.28 -4.02 -3.84
N ILE A 87 -21.00 -4.87 -2.84
CA ILE A 87 -21.96 -5.25 -1.79
C ILE A 87 -22.34 -4.03 -0.94
N MET A 88 -21.35 -3.22 -0.55
CA MET A 88 -21.58 -2.02 0.24
C MET A 88 -22.49 -1.02 -0.49
N ILE A 89 -22.21 -0.76 -1.77
CA ILE A 89 -23.05 0.11 -2.62
C ILE A 89 -24.47 -0.44 -2.75
N GLY A 90 -24.61 -1.76 -2.97
CA GLY A 90 -25.91 -2.42 -3.07
C GLY A 90 -26.76 -2.26 -1.80
N LEU A 91 -26.15 -2.45 -0.62
CA LEU A 91 -26.83 -2.27 0.66
C LEU A 91 -27.23 -0.81 0.92
N LEU A 92 -26.37 0.15 0.57
CA LEU A 92 -26.69 1.58 0.71
C LEU A 92 -27.91 1.97 -0.12
N VAL A 93 -27.97 1.53 -1.38
CA VAL A 93 -29.12 1.79 -2.25
C VAL A 93 -30.38 1.11 -1.69
N PHE A 94 -30.27 -0.13 -1.21
CA PHE A 94 -31.40 -0.85 -0.64
C PHE A 94 -31.99 -0.13 0.59
N VAL A 95 -31.15 0.31 1.52
CA VAL A 95 -31.58 1.06 2.71
C VAL A 95 -32.21 2.39 2.29
N ALA A 96 -31.61 3.11 1.35
CA ALA A 96 -32.16 4.36 0.83
C ALA A 96 -33.57 4.18 0.24
N LEU A 97 -33.81 3.11 -0.52
CA LEU A 97 -35.12 2.80 -1.08
C LEU A 97 -36.17 2.53 0.01
N ILE A 98 -35.80 1.80 1.07
CA ILE A 98 -36.70 1.54 2.21
C ILE A 98 -37.07 2.86 2.91
N LEU A 99 -36.10 3.75 3.14
CA LEU A 99 -36.34 5.04 3.78
C LEU A 99 -37.29 5.92 2.94
N ILE A 100 -37.08 5.96 1.61
CA ILE A 100 -37.98 6.68 0.70
C ILE A 100 -39.40 6.10 0.79
N LEU A 101 -39.54 4.78 0.75
CA LEU A 101 -40.84 4.12 0.86
C LEU A 101 -41.53 4.43 2.20
N GLN A 102 -40.79 4.40 3.31
CA GLN A 102 -41.31 4.77 4.63
C GLN A 102 -41.79 6.23 4.67
N CYS A 103 -41.02 7.16 4.09
CA CYS A 103 -41.42 8.56 3.96
C CYS A 103 -42.72 8.72 3.15
N LEU A 104 -42.85 8.01 2.03
CA LEU A 104 -44.07 8.04 1.21
C LEU A 104 -45.28 7.46 1.95
N CYS A 105 -45.11 6.34 2.63
CA CYS A 105 -46.18 5.75 3.46
C CYS A 105 -46.62 6.69 4.59
N SER A 106 -45.68 7.37 5.25
CA SER A 106 -45.99 8.36 6.29
C SER A 106 -46.74 9.57 5.75
N LEU A 107 -46.36 10.06 4.57
CA LEU A 107 -47.08 11.16 3.90
C LEU A 107 -48.51 10.78 3.53
N LEU A 108 -48.72 9.59 2.96
CA LEU A 108 -50.06 9.11 2.61
C LEU A 108 -50.96 8.94 3.84
N TYR A 109 -50.39 8.56 4.99
CA TYR A 109 -51.13 8.46 6.24
C TYR A 109 -51.59 9.82 6.77
N ILE A 110 -50.80 10.89 6.60
CA ILE A 110 -51.17 12.25 7.04
C ILE A 110 -52.20 12.89 6.11
N VAL A 111 -52.12 12.59 4.81
CA VAL A 111 -53.02 13.17 3.79
C VAL A 111 -54.42 12.54 3.83
N ARG A 112 -54.56 11.36 4.44
CA ARG A 112 -55.84 10.65 4.58
C ARG A 112 -56.48 10.91 5.93
#